data_AF-A0A346Y0Q2-F1
#
_entry.id   AF-A0A346Y0Q2-F1
#
_cell.length_a   1.000
_cell.length_b   1.000
_cell.length_c   1.000
_cell.angle_alpha   90.00
_cell.angle_beta   90.00
_cell.angle_gamma   90.00
#
_symmetry.space_group_name_H-M   'P 1'
#
loop_
_entity.id
_entity.type
_entity.pdbx_description
1 polymer ?
#
loop_
_entity_poly.entity_id
_entity_poly.type
_entity_poly.pdbx_seq_one_letter_code
_entity_poly.pdbx_strand_id
1 'polypeptide(L)'
;MTLPLLLAIAATVGLGAWLVMDRDLFRIALGTVLLGHGAVLVLLSPRLPGSAPLIGADGIVAADVADPLPQAFALTAIVISFAVVTLVLALAHQMFDTPTGGPGSAPEDPAGPEEPS
;
A
#
# COMPACT_ATOMS: atom_id res chain seq x y z
N MET A 1 22.09 16.13 -9.86
CA MET A 1 21.54 14.82 -9.42
C MET A 1 20.09 14.93 -8.96
N THR A 2 19.30 15.89 -9.45
CA THR A 2 17.88 16.10 -9.05
C THR A 2 16.90 15.74 -10.17
N LEU A 3 17.27 15.93 -11.44
CA LEU A 3 16.47 15.52 -12.61
C LEU A 3 15.99 14.05 -12.58
N PRO A 4 16.87 13.04 -12.35
CA PRO A 4 16.40 11.65 -12.30
C PRO A 4 15.45 11.39 -11.12
N LEU A 5 15.66 12.06 -9.98
CA LEU A 5 14.80 11.94 -8.81
C LEU A 5 13.40 12.52 -9.07
N LEU A 6 13.33 13.71 -9.69
CA LEU A 6 12.05 14.32 -10.07
C LEU A 6 11.29 13.46 -11.07
N LEU A 7 12.00 12.87 -12.05
CA LEU A 7 11.39 11.95 -13.01
C LEU A 7 10.85 10.69 -12.31
N ALA A 8 11.61 10.11 -11.38
CA ALA A 8 11.18 8.97 -10.60
C ALA A 8 9.93 9.29 -9.77
N ILE A 9 9.91 10.43 -9.06
CA ILE A 9 8.74 10.89 -8.30
C ILE A 9 7.52 11.04 -9.20
N ALA A 10 7.67 11.75 -10.33
CA ALA A 10 6.57 11.97 -11.27
C ALA A 10 6.03 10.64 -11.84
N ALA A 11 6.93 9.71 -12.20
CA ALA A 11 6.54 8.40 -12.70
C ALA A 11 5.84 7.56 -11.63
N THR A 12 6.37 7.48 -10.41
CA THR A 12 5.79 6.70 -9.31
C THR A 12 4.43 7.24 -8.89
N VAL A 13 4.30 8.57 -8.73
CA VAL A 13 3.03 9.21 -8.36
C VAL A 13 2.02 9.13 -9.50
N GLY A 14 2.44 9.40 -10.74
CA GLY A 14 1.56 9.32 -11.91
C GLY A 14 1.05 7.91 -12.18
N LEU A 15 1.93 6.91 -12.13
CA LEU A 15 1.54 5.51 -12.29
C LEU A 15 0.68 5.04 -11.12
N GLY A 16 1.03 5.39 -9.87
CA GLY A 16 0.22 5.07 -8.70
C GLY A 16 -1.20 5.64 -8.78
N ALA A 17 -1.34 6.91 -9.16
CA ALA A 17 -2.64 7.56 -9.35
C ALA A 17 -3.44 6.90 -10.48
N TRP A 18 -2.79 6.52 -11.58
CA TRP A 18 -3.44 5.82 -12.68
C TRP A 18 -3.97 4.44 -12.27
N LEU A 19 -3.20 3.67 -11.48
CA LEU A 19 -3.62 2.35 -10.99
C LEU A 19 -4.81 2.43 -10.01
N VAL A 20 -4.88 3.46 -9.17
CA VAL A 20 -6.00 3.65 -8.23
C VAL A 20 -7.32 3.93 -8.94
N MET A 21 -7.29 4.46 -10.16
CA MET A 21 -8.49 4.68 -10.98
C MET A 21 -9.03 3.40 -11.65
N ASP A 22 -8.36 2.26 -11.48
CA ASP A 22 -8.81 1.01 -12.08
C ASP A 22 -9.98 0.36 -11.31
N ARG A 23 -10.69 -0.58 -11.95
CA ARG A 23 -11.77 -1.36 -11.31
C ARG A 23 -11.29 -2.64 -10.65
N ASP A 24 -10.06 -3.07 -10.96
CA ASP A 24 -9.45 -4.26 -10.39
C ASP A 24 -8.85 -3.96 -9.00
N LEU A 25 -9.29 -4.69 -7.97
CA LEU A 25 -8.84 -4.44 -6.59
C LEU A 25 -7.35 -4.65 -6.39
N PHE A 26 -6.74 -5.63 -7.08
CA PHE A 26 -5.30 -5.85 -7.00
C PHE A 26 -4.53 -4.69 -7.62
N ARG A 27 -5.02 -4.12 -8.73
CA ARG A 27 -4.47 -2.89 -9.31
C ARG A 27 -4.62 -1.69 -8.39
N ILE A 28 -5.76 -1.52 -7.72
CA ILE A 28 -5.94 -0.46 -6.72
C ILE A 28 -4.95 -0.62 -5.55
N ALA A 29 -4.75 -1.86 -5.08
CA ALA A 29 -3.77 -2.17 -4.03
C ALA A 29 -2.33 -1.85 -4.46
N LEU A 30 -1.93 -2.23 -5.68
CA LEU A 30 -0.63 -1.87 -6.25
C LEU A 30 -0.49 -0.35 -6.43
N GLY A 31 -1.54 0.34 -6.84
CA GLY A 31 -1.58 1.80 -6.95
C GLY A 31 -1.35 2.49 -5.62
N THR A 32 -1.96 1.99 -4.54
CA THR A 32 -1.76 2.50 -3.18
C THR A 32 -0.34 2.25 -2.66
N VAL A 33 0.28 1.09 -2.98
CA VAL A 33 1.71 0.84 -2.69
C VAL A 33 2.61 1.86 -3.40
N LEU A 34 2.35 2.12 -4.69
CA LEU A 34 3.13 3.09 -5.47
C LEU A 34 2.98 4.51 -4.91
N LEU A 35 1.77 4.94 -4.60
CA LEU A 35 1.52 6.26 -4.01
C LEU A 35 2.23 6.42 -2.66
N GLY A 36 2.23 5.38 -1.82
CA GLY A 36 2.97 5.38 -0.55
C GLY A 36 4.48 5.60 -0.75
N HIS A 37 5.08 4.90 -1.71
CA HIS A 37 6.49 5.11 -2.06
C HIS A 37 6.74 6.50 -2.64
N GLY A 38 5.84 7.00 -3.50
CA GLY A 38 5.89 8.35 -4.04
C GLY A 38 5.87 9.42 -2.95
N ALA A 39 5.02 9.26 -1.93
CA ALA A 39 4.95 10.17 -0.79
C ALA A 39 6.26 10.20 0.01
N VAL A 40 6.87 9.04 0.28
CA VAL A 40 8.18 8.96 0.95
C VAL A 40 9.27 9.65 0.12
N LEU A 41 9.30 9.43 -1.19
CA LEU A 41 10.27 10.07 -2.09
C LEU A 41 10.10 11.58 -2.14
N VAL A 42 8.87 12.09 -2.13
CA VAL A 42 8.58 13.54 -2.07
C VAL A 42 9.11 14.13 -0.76
N LEU A 43 8.84 13.49 0.37
CA LEU A 43 9.28 13.94 1.69
C LEU A 43 10.81 13.95 1.83
N LEU A 44 11.51 13.01 1.21
CA LEU A 44 12.98 12.91 1.22
C LEU A 44 13.66 13.67 0.07
N SER A 45 12.90 14.24 -0.87
CA SER A 45 13.45 14.97 -2.02
C SER A 45 14.18 16.28 -1.69
N PRO A 46 13.84 17.03 -0.62
CA PRO A 46 14.58 18.23 -0.25
C PRO A 46 16.03 17.85 0.07
N ARG A 47 16.96 18.54 -0.58
CA ARG A 47 18.39 18.29 -0.42
C ARG A 47 18.87 19.00 0.85
N LEU A 48 18.66 18.39 2.00
CA LEU A 48 19.25 18.86 3.25
C LEU A 48 20.62 18.19 3.42
N PRO A 49 21.73 18.95 3.33
CA PRO A 49 23.00 18.45 3.84
C PRO A 49 22.84 18.15 5.33
N GLY A 50 23.40 17.03 5.77
CA GLY A 50 23.28 16.58 7.14
C GLY A 50 23.57 15.09 7.32
N SER A 51 24.41 14.79 8.29
CA SER A 51 24.56 13.46 8.87
C SER A 51 23.24 12.96 9.48
N ALA A 52 23.11 11.63 9.60
CA ALA A 52 21.92 11.03 10.19
C ALA A 52 21.60 11.69 11.54
N PRO A 53 20.33 12.03 11.84
CA PRO A 53 19.93 12.67 13.08
C PRO A 53 19.99 11.65 14.24
N LEU A 54 21.22 11.27 14.57
CA LEU A 54 21.60 10.39 15.65
C LEU A 54 22.53 11.19 16.55
N ILE A 55 22.16 11.30 17.83
CA ILE A 55 23.07 11.83 18.83
C ILE A 55 24.17 10.78 19.01
N GLY A 56 25.43 11.14 18.75
CA GLY A 56 26.56 10.26 18.97
C GLY A 56 26.67 9.84 20.44
N ALA A 57 27.33 8.72 20.72
CA ALA A 57 27.53 8.22 22.08
C ALA A 57 28.32 9.20 22.98
N ASP A 58 28.99 10.17 22.38
CA ASP A 58 29.73 11.29 22.94
C ASP A 58 28.84 12.52 23.26
N GLY A 59 27.54 12.48 22.95
CA GLY A 59 26.59 13.55 23.23
C GLY A 59 26.75 14.79 22.33
N ILE A 60 27.64 14.72 21.33
CA ILE A 60 27.89 15.83 20.40
C ILE A 60 26.93 15.69 19.21
N VAL A 61 26.13 16.73 19.00
CA VAL A 61 25.31 16.88 17.79
C VAL A 61 26.24 17.32 16.66
N ALA A 62 26.32 16.54 15.58
CA ALA A 62 27.09 16.94 14.41
C ALA A 62 26.60 18.30 13.88
N ALA A 63 27.53 19.16 13.43
CA ALA A 63 27.20 20.52 12.97
C ALA A 63 26.32 20.53 11.70
N ASP A 64 26.26 19.42 10.99
CA ASP A 64 25.46 19.20 9.80
C ASP A 64 24.56 17.99 10.10
N VAL A 65 23.35 18.20 10.62
CA VAL A 65 22.36 17.16 10.94
C VAL A 65 21.17 17.31 10.01
N ALA A 66 20.74 16.20 9.40
CA ALA A 66 19.57 16.20 8.54
C ALA A 66 18.30 16.51 9.36
N ASP A 67 17.36 17.24 8.79
CA ASP A 67 16.12 17.62 9.49
C ASP A 67 15.32 16.36 9.87
N PRO A 68 15.07 16.12 11.17
CA PRO A 68 14.31 14.96 11.63
C PRO A 68 12.82 15.04 11.26
N LEU A 69 12.30 16.21 10.93
CA LEU A 69 10.87 16.42 10.68
C LEU A 69 10.39 15.69 9.40
N PRO A 70 10.99 15.89 8.21
CA PRO A 70 10.64 15.09 7.03
C PRO A 70 10.81 13.58 7.24
N GLN A 71 11.78 13.16 8.06
CA GLN A 71 12.03 11.75 8.34
C GLN A 71 10.93 11.13 9.22
N ALA A 72 10.46 11.83 10.25
CA ALA A 72 9.34 11.38 11.07
C ALA A 72 8.04 11.31 10.25
N PHE A 73 7.82 12.27 9.35
CA PHE A 73 6.68 12.21 8.43
C PHE A 73 6.79 11.05 7.43
N ALA A 74 7.98 10.73 6.94
CA ALA A 74 8.19 9.58 6.06
C ALA A 74 7.84 8.26 6.77
N LEU A 75 8.23 8.08 8.03
CA LEU A 75 7.84 6.91 8.83
C LEU A 75 6.31 6.82 8.97
N THR A 76 5.65 7.95 9.25
CA THR A 76 4.19 8.02 9.37
C THR A 76 3.50 7.65 8.06
N ALA A 77 4.01 8.16 6.92
CA ALA A 77 3.51 7.84 5.60
C ALA A 77 3.63 6.34 5.28
N ILE A 78 4.73 5.69 5.68
CA ILE A 78 4.94 4.25 5.51
C ILE A 78 3.88 3.46 6.29
N VAL A 79 3.65 3.80 7.57
CA VAL A 79 2.68 3.10 8.42
C VAL A 79 1.25 3.26 7.89
N ILE A 80 0.85 4.48 7.50
CA ILE A 80 -0.47 4.74 6.92
C ILE A 80 -0.64 3.97 5.61
N SER A 81 0.38 3.97 4.75
CA SER A 81 0.34 3.26 3.48
C SER A 81 0.21 1.76 3.67
N PHE A 82 0.95 1.18 4.63
CA PHE A 82 0.81 -0.22 5.00
C PHE A 82 -0.59 -0.57 5.52
N ALA A 83 -1.16 0.28 6.38
CA ALA A 83 -2.51 0.09 6.90
C ALA A 83 -3.57 0.14 5.78
N VAL A 84 -3.47 1.09 4.85
CA VAL A 84 -4.38 1.22 3.70
C VAL A 84 -4.26 0.01 2.78
N VAL A 85 -3.05 -0.44 2.45
CA VAL A 85 -2.83 -1.62 1.61
C VAL A 85 -3.42 -2.86 2.26
N THR A 86 -3.19 -3.06 3.57
CA THR A 86 -3.75 -4.18 4.33
C THR A 86 -5.28 -4.13 4.35
N LEU A 87 -5.87 -2.95 4.52
CA LEU A 87 -7.31 -2.75 4.47
C LEU A 87 -7.88 -3.11 3.09
N VAL A 88 -7.26 -2.63 2.01
CA VAL A 88 -7.68 -2.96 0.63
C VAL A 88 -7.57 -4.45 0.37
N LEU A 89 -6.50 -5.10 0.84
CA LEU A 89 -6.33 -6.56 0.72
C LEU A 89 -7.37 -7.33 1.52
N ALA A 90 -7.72 -6.88 2.73
CA ALA A 90 -8.76 -7.49 3.55
C ALA A 90 -10.14 -7.40 2.86
N LEU A 91 -10.45 -6.27 2.22
CA LEU A 91 -11.67 -6.11 1.43
C LEU A 91 -11.67 -7.01 0.19
N ALA A 92 -10.53 -7.13 -0.48
CA ALA A 92 -10.38 -8.04 -1.61
C ALA A 92 -10.65 -9.49 -1.17
N HIS A 93 -10.05 -9.92 -0.05
CA HIS A 93 -10.27 -11.25 0.52
C HIS A 93 -11.74 -11.51 0.83
N GLN A 94 -12.41 -10.56 1.50
CA GLN A 94 -13.84 -10.68 1.84
C GLN A 94 -14.74 -10.85 0.60
N MET A 95 -14.41 -10.19 -0.52
CA MET A 95 -15.17 -10.35 -1.77
C MET A 95 -15.04 -11.75 -2.36
N PHE A 96 -13.86 -12.38 -2.25
CA PHE A 96 -13.66 -13.75 -2.71
C PHE A 96 -14.30 -14.78 -1.76
N ASP A 97 -14.26 -14.52 -0.46
CA ASP A 97 -14.75 -15.45 0.56
C ASP A 97 -16.27 -15.46 0.73
N THR A 98 -16.99 -14.43 0.25
CA THR A 98 -18.46 -14.39 0.37
C THR A 98 -19.06 -15.49 -0.51
N PRO A 99 -19.58 -16.60 0.05
CA PRO A 99 -20.14 -17.66 -0.76
C PRO A 99 -21.39 -17.11 -1.42
N THR A 100 -21.45 -17.12 -2.75
CA THR A 100 -22.68 -16.92 -3.51
C THR A 100 -23.57 -18.16 -3.35
N GLY A 101 -23.96 -18.47 -2.12
CA GLY A 101 -25.02 -19.41 -1.82
C GLY A 101 -26.34 -18.74 -2.18
N GLY A 102 -26.77 -18.88 -3.43
CA GLY A 102 -28.17 -18.64 -3.76
C GLY A 102 -29.03 -19.57 -2.90
N PRO A 103 -30.21 -19.14 -2.42
CA PRO A 103 -31.17 -20.04 -1.78
C PRO A 103 -31.63 -21.08 -2.81
N GLY A 104 -30.91 -22.20 -2.90
CA GLY A 104 -31.08 -23.21 -3.94
C GLY A 104 -30.07 -24.35 -3.95
N SER A 105 -28.99 -24.28 -3.15
CA SER A 105 -28.07 -25.42 -2.95
C SER A 105 -28.62 -26.45 -1.96
N ALA A 106 -29.88 -26.86 -2.13
CA ALA A 106 -30.28 -28.17 -1.62
C ALA A 106 -29.68 -29.21 -2.57
N PRO A 107 -29.05 -30.30 -2.08
CA PRO A 107 -28.77 -31.45 -2.91
C PRO A 107 -30.12 -31.98 -3.39
N GLU A 108 -30.46 -31.75 -4.65
CA GLU A 108 -31.54 -32.46 -5.31
C GLU A 108 -31.05 -33.90 -5.47
N ASP A 109 -31.51 -34.78 -4.57
CA ASP A 109 -31.20 -36.20 -4.55
C ASP A 109 -31.73 -36.87 -5.83
N PRO A 110 -30.87 -37.35 -6.74
CA PRO A 110 -31.29 -38.00 -7.97
C PRO A 110 -30.87 -39.47 -7.97
N ALA A 111 -31.31 -40.28 -7.00
CA ALA A 111 -31.48 -41.73 -7.14
C ALA A 111 -32.07 -42.36 -5.86
N GLY A 112 -33.31 -42.86 -5.88
CA GLY A 112 -33.49 -44.26 -6.26
C GLY A 112 -34.88 -44.81 -5.88
N PRO A 113 -35.22 -46.02 -6.35
CA PRO A 113 -36.55 -46.38 -6.83
C PRO A 113 -37.50 -46.85 -5.72
N GLU A 114 -38.68 -46.23 -5.60
CA GLU A 114 -39.78 -46.83 -4.85
C GLU A 114 -40.67 -47.66 -5.80
N GLU A 115 -40.87 -48.90 -5.36
CA GLU A 115 -41.35 -50.07 -6.08
C GLU A 115 -42.79 -49.95 -6.64
N PRO A 116 -43.13 -50.72 -7.68
CA PRO A 116 -44.51 -50.96 -8.06
C PRO A 116 -45.15 -52.02 -7.14
N SER A 117 -46.22 -51.66 -6.44
CA SER A 117 -47.18 -52.61 -5.86
C SER A 117 -48.59 -52.04 -5.86
#